data_AF-A0AB73FWL3-F1
#
_entry.id   AF-A0AB73FWL3-F1
#
_cell.length_a   1.000
_cell.length_b   1.000
_cell.length_c   1.000
_cell.angle_alpha   90.00
_cell.angle_beta   90.00
_cell.angle_gamma   90.00
#
_symmetry.space_group_name_H-M   'P 1'
#
loop_
_entity.id
_entity.type
_entity.pdbx_description
1 polymer ?
#
loop_
_entity_poly.entity_id
_entity_poly.type
_entity_poly.pdbx_seq_one_letter_code
_entity_poly.pdbx_strand_id
1 'polypeptide(L)'
;MSGCRCSATRAATRALLGKDYVTLVDMIDVRSKGDDEDALGANVNEYFVHGIANTNAAIAMSRRDRLWIGMLVFDARNQVRMRYYTNVPAWKRRVSRTIQAWLDRIDSQLPIDLMR
;
A
#
# COMPACT_ATOMS: atom_id res chain seq x y z
N MET A 1 14.55 5.86 25.98
CA MET A 1 13.92 6.87 25.10
C MET A 1 13.43 6.19 23.83
N SER A 2 12.18 5.72 23.82
CA SER A 2 11.61 4.93 22.71
C SER A 2 10.28 5.56 22.28
N GLY A 3 10.33 6.75 21.70
CA GLY A 3 9.13 7.49 21.33
C GLY A 3 9.42 8.48 20.23
N CYS A 4 9.56 8.01 18.99
CA CYS A 4 9.47 8.86 17.79
C CYS A 4 9.47 8.10 16.45
N ARG A 5 9.32 6.77 16.42
CA ARG A 5 9.24 6.02 15.14
C ARG A 5 7.81 5.87 14.59
N CYS A 6 6.78 5.98 15.42
CA CYS A 6 5.38 5.84 15.00
C CYS A 6 4.83 7.09 14.28
N SER A 7 5.36 8.29 14.56
CA SER A 7 4.83 9.55 14.02
C SER A 7 5.36 9.90 12.62
N ALA A 8 6.64 9.62 12.35
CA ALA A 8 7.27 9.95 11.07
C ALA A 8 6.69 9.14 9.90
N THR A 9 6.50 7.83 10.08
CA THR A 9 5.85 6.97 9.08
C THR A 9 4.42 7.44 8.83
N ARG A 10 3.65 7.74 9.89
CA ARG A 10 2.25 8.15 9.76
C ARG A 10 2.08 9.51 9.07
N ALA A 11 2.97 10.46 9.35
CA ALA A 11 3.00 11.76 8.67
C ALA A 11 3.42 11.65 7.20
N ALA A 12 4.45 10.84 6.90
CA ALA A 12 4.90 10.58 5.52
C ALA A 12 3.81 9.86 4.70
N THR A 13 3.12 8.88 5.30
CA THR A 13 1.97 8.20 4.68
C THR A 13 0.82 9.18 4.45
N ARG A 14 0.51 10.07 5.39
CA ARG A 14 -0.53 11.09 5.22
C ARG A 14 -0.19 12.09 4.12
N ALA A 15 1.08 12.50 4.01
CA ALA A 15 1.54 13.38 2.95
C ALA A 15 1.49 12.69 1.58
N LEU A 16 1.83 11.41 1.51
CA LEU A 16 1.84 10.63 0.27
C LEU A 16 0.43 10.31 -0.26
N LEU A 17 -0.49 9.97 0.65
CA LEU A 17 -1.85 9.58 0.28
C LEU A 17 -2.81 10.77 0.16
N GLY A 18 -2.49 11.91 0.81
CA GLY A 18 -3.34 13.09 0.79
C GLY A 18 -4.78 12.76 1.22
N LYS A 19 -5.73 12.96 0.31
CA LYS A 19 -7.16 12.66 0.54
C LYS A 19 -7.46 11.16 0.71
N ASP A 20 -6.66 10.30 0.08
CA ASP A 20 -6.83 8.84 0.13
C ASP A 20 -6.30 8.25 1.46
N TYR A 21 -5.75 9.09 2.35
CA TYR A 21 -5.35 8.69 3.70
C TYR A 21 -6.53 8.25 4.56
N VAL A 22 -7.70 8.89 4.40
CA VAL A 22 -8.90 8.52 5.15
C VAL A 22 -9.36 7.13 4.75
N THR A 23 -9.35 6.82 3.44
CA THR A 23 -9.64 5.47 2.92
C THR A 23 -8.70 4.42 3.49
N LEU A 24 -7.40 4.69 3.56
CA LEU A 24 -6.46 3.77 4.20
C LEU A 24 -6.82 3.52 5.67
N VAL A 25 -7.12 4.57 6.44
CA VAL A 25 -7.47 4.45 7.86
C VAL A 25 -8.77 3.68 8.05
N ASP A 26 -9.75 3.90 7.18
CA ASP A 26 -11.05 3.21 7.19
C ASP A 26 -10.93 1.72 6.84
N MET A 27 -9.88 1.33 6.10
CA MET A 27 -9.58 -0.06 5.73
C MET A 27 -8.80 -0.86 6.80
N ILE A 28 -8.41 -0.25 7.93
CA ILE A 28 -7.62 -0.94 8.95
C ILE A 28 -8.58 -1.69 9.90
N ASP A 29 -8.74 -2.99 9.68
CA ASP A 29 -9.45 -3.88 10.62
C ASP A 29 -8.56 -5.06 11.06
N VAL A 30 -7.65 -5.56 10.21
CA VAL A 30 -6.66 -6.61 10.55
C VAL A 30 -5.26 -6.26 10.04
N ARG A 31 -4.23 -6.46 10.88
CA ARG A 31 -2.81 -6.23 10.54
C ARG A 31 -2.07 -7.57 10.43
N SER A 32 -1.55 -7.90 9.25
CA SER A 32 -0.63 -9.03 9.04
C SER A 32 0.78 -8.53 8.68
N LYS A 33 1.81 -9.32 8.98
CA LYS A 33 3.19 -9.03 8.61
C LYS A 33 3.47 -9.72 7.26
N GLY A 34 3.88 -8.94 6.25
CA GLY A 34 4.28 -9.49 4.95
C GLY A 34 5.79 -9.73 4.87
N ASP A 35 6.21 -10.46 3.85
CA ASP A 35 7.62 -10.75 3.56
C ASP A 35 8.21 -9.74 2.55
N ASP A 36 9.48 -9.36 2.74
CA ASP A 36 10.23 -8.43 1.87
C ASP A 36 10.97 -9.19 0.76
N GLU A 37 10.24 -9.53 -0.30
CA GLU A 37 10.73 -10.30 -1.45
C GLU A 37 11.76 -9.53 -2.31
N ASP A 38 11.85 -8.22 -2.16
CA ASP A 38 12.81 -7.37 -2.87
C ASP A 38 14.17 -7.26 -2.12
N ALA A 39 14.32 -7.91 -0.96
CA ALA A 39 15.50 -7.87 -0.09
C ALA A 39 15.97 -6.43 0.23
N LEU A 40 15.02 -5.50 0.34
CA LEU A 40 15.32 -4.09 0.57
C LEU A 40 15.64 -3.80 2.04
N GLY A 41 15.39 -4.73 2.95
CA GLY A 41 15.35 -4.50 4.39
C GLY A 41 14.15 -3.63 4.78
N ALA A 42 13.03 -3.80 4.08
CA ALA A 42 11.80 -3.06 4.30
C ALA A 42 10.91 -3.75 5.35
N ASN A 43 10.16 -2.96 6.11
CA ASN A 43 9.04 -3.49 6.88
C ASN A 43 7.82 -3.53 5.97
N VAL A 44 7.28 -4.74 5.74
CA VAL A 44 6.06 -4.98 4.98
C VAL A 44 4.92 -5.21 5.97
N ASN A 45 3.89 -4.36 5.92
CA ASN A 45 2.64 -4.57 6.64
C ASN A 45 1.53 -4.72 5.60
N GLU A 46 0.72 -5.77 5.76
CA GLU A 46 -0.47 -6.00 4.96
C GLU A 46 -1.70 -5.67 5.82
N TYR A 47 -2.63 -4.91 5.24
CA TYR A 47 -3.86 -4.49 5.89
C TYR A 47 -5.04 -5.06 5.11
N PHE A 48 -5.87 -5.83 5.80
CA PHE A 48 -7.05 -6.47 5.21
C PHE A 48 -8.31 -6.01 5.97
N VAL A 49 -9.40 -5.74 5.23
CA VAL A 49 -10.75 -5.63 5.79
C VAL A 49 -11.40 -7.01 5.70
N HIS A 50 -11.78 -7.60 6.84
CA HIS A 50 -12.55 -8.85 6.86
C HIS A 50 -14.04 -8.49 6.76
N GLY A 51 -14.75 -8.92 5.70
CA GLY A 51 -16.21 -8.82 5.64
C GLY A 51 -16.82 -8.18 4.40
N ILE A 52 -16.03 -7.68 3.45
CA ILE A 52 -16.54 -7.32 2.12
C ILE A 52 -15.58 -7.96 1.10
N ALA A 53 -16.07 -8.97 0.39
CA ALA A 53 -15.30 -9.79 -0.54
C ALA A 53 -14.26 -8.98 -1.34
N ASN A 54 -12.97 -9.28 -1.12
CA ASN A 54 -11.81 -8.96 -1.98
C ASN A 54 -11.68 -7.52 -2.54
N THR A 55 -12.38 -6.53 -2.00
CA THR A 55 -12.55 -5.23 -2.67
C THR A 55 -11.79 -4.09 -2.01
N ASN A 56 -11.42 -4.24 -0.73
CA ASN A 56 -10.65 -3.26 0.05
C ASN A 56 -9.45 -3.94 0.72
N ALA A 57 -8.31 -3.96 0.03
CA ALA A 57 -7.06 -4.51 0.55
C ALA A 57 -5.91 -3.54 0.25
N ALA A 58 -4.94 -3.45 1.16
CA ALA A 58 -3.76 -2.62 0.96
C ALA A 58 -2.49 -3.31 1.46
N ILE A 59 -1.39 -3.06 0.74
CA ILE A 59 -0.04 -3.45 1.13
C ILE A 59 0.82 -2.19 1.26
N ALA A 60 1.55 -2.07 2.36
CA ALA A 60 2.48 -0.98 2.57
C ALA A 60 3.87 -1.52 2.91
N MET A 61 4.84 -1.16 2.05
CA MET A 61 6.26 -1.39 2.29
C MET A 61 6.92 -0.08 2.68
N SER A 62 7.79 -0.13 3.68
CA SER A 62 8.53 1.04 4.15
C SER A 62 9.98 0.72 4.47
N ARG A 63 10.89 1.61 4.06
CA ARG A 63 12.31 1.58 4.43
C ARG A 63 12.80 2.99 4.71
N ARG A 64 13.02 3.32 5.99
CA ARG A 64 13.32 4.69 6.46
C ARG A 64 12.24 5.69 6.00
N ASP A 65 12.62 6.63 5.14
CA ASP A 65 11.76 7.65 4.53
C ASP A 65 11.13 7.19 3.21
N ARG A 66 11.43 5.98 2.74
CA ARG A 66 10.95 5.44 1.47
C ARG A 66 9.71 4.60 1.66
N LEU A 67 8.70 4.85 0.84
CA LEU A 67 7.39 4.21 0.90
C LEU A 67 6.98 3.68 -0.47
N TRP A 68 6.34 2.51 -0.44
CA TRP A 68 5.62 1.91 -1.55
C TRP A 68 4.30 1.37 -1.02
N ILE A 69 3.19 1.78 -1.62
CA ILE A 69 1.85 1.43 -1.13
C ILE A 69 1.02 1.00 -2.32
N GLY A 70 0.46 -0.20 -2.26
CA GLY A 70 -0.58 -0.68 -3.16
C GLY A 70 -1.92 -0.67 -2.42
N MET A 71 -2.97 -0.13 -3.03
CA MET A 71 -4.30 -0.08 -2.44
C MET A 71 -5.36 -0.41 -3.49
N LEU A 72 -6.19 -1.41 -3.21
CA LEU A 72 -7.36 -1.69 -4.01
C LEU A 72 -8.45 -0.66 -3.72
N VAL A 73 -8.99 -0.08 -4.78
CA VAL A 73 -10.06 0.90 -4.71
C VAL A 73 -11.05 0.66 -5.83
N PHE A 74 -12.30 1.05 -5.62
CA PHE A 74 -13.25 1.19 -6.72
C PHE A 74 -12.99 2.49 -7.49
N ASP A 75 -13.03 2.41 -8.81
CA ASP A 75 -13.08 3.59 -9.67
C ASP A 75 -14.50 4.16 -9.78
N ALA A 76 -14.65 5.25 -10.55
CA ALA A 76 -15.94 5.89 -10.77
C ALA A 76 -16.98 5.01 -11.48
N ARG A 77 -16.57 3.88 -12.05
CA ARG A 77 -17.42 2.88 -12.73
C ARG A 77 -17.66 1.65 -11.86
N ASN A 78 -17.30 1.71 -10.57
CA ASN A 78 -17.39 0.60 -9.62
C ASN A 78 -16.54 -0.62 -10.02
N GLN A 79 -15.44 -0.40 -10.73
CA GLN A 79 -14.45 -1.44 -11.05
C GLN A 79 -13.28 -1.37 -10.07
N VAL A 80 -12.83 -2.53 -9.60
CA VAL A 80 -11.67 -2.62 -8.71
C VAL A 80 -10.41 -2.34 -9.51
N ARG A 81 -9.55 -1.45 -8.98
CA ARG A 81 -8.22 -1.14 -9.53
C ARG A 81 -7.23 -1.04 -8.39
N MET A 82 -5.96 -1.36 -8.65
CA MET A 82 -4.90 -1.09 -7.69
C MET A 82 -4.31 0.29 -7.95
N ARG A 83 -4.41 1.20 -6.98
CA ARG A 83 -3.61 2.43 -6.96
C ARG A 83 -2.27 2.17 -6.30
N TYR A 84 -1.20 2.57 -6.97
CA TYR A 84 0.16 2.44 -6.49
C TYR A 84 0.76 3.81 -6.18
N TYR A 85 1.24 3.99 -4.96
CA TYR A 85 1.88 5.21 -4.48
C TYR A 85 3.32 4.92 -4.09
N THR A 86 4.22 5.84 -4.43
CA THR A 86 5.60 5.80 -3.94
C THR A 86 6.20 7.19 -3.88
N ASN A 87 6.99 7.45 -2.84
CA ASN A 87 7.82 8.65 -2.76
C ASN A 87 9.25 8.42 -3.28
N VAL A 88 9.53 7.24 -3.86
CA VAL A 88 10.86 6.91 -4.41
C VAL A 88 10.87 7.18 -5.91
N PRO A 89 11.65 8.16 -6.41
CA PRO A 89 11.60 8.58 -7.82
C PRO A 89 11.80 7.44 -8.82
N ALA A 90 12.72 6.52 -8.53
CA ALA A 90 13.03 5.37 -9.37
C ALA A 90 11.86 4.38 -9.55
N TRP A 91 10.82 4.48 -8.71
CA TRP A 91 9.67 3.58 -8.70
C TRP A 91 8.38 4.26 -9.17
N LYS A 92 8.39 5.55 -9.53
CA LYS A 92 7.17 6.24 -10.00
C LYS A 92 6.60 5.69 -11.33
N ARG A 93 7.38 4.90 -12.07
CA ARG A 93 6.99 4.32 -13.36
C ARG A 93 6.90 2.80 -13.35
N ARG A 94 7.06 2.15 -12.19
CA ARG A 94 7.04 0.69 -12.06
C ARG A 94 6.65 0.26 -10.65
N VAL A 95 5.94 -0.86 -10.56
CA VAL A 95 5.57 -1.48 -9.28
C VAL A 95 6.72 -2.36 -8.78
N SER A 96 6.94 -2.38 -7.46
CA SER A 96 7.86 -3.33 -6.81
C SER A 96 7.40 -4.77 -6.96
N ARG A 97 8.33 -5.73 -7.01
CA ARG A 97 7.97 -7.15 -7.18
C ARG A 97 7.12 -7.65 -6.02
N THR A 98 7.38 -7.19 -4.80
CA THR A 98 6.58 -7.55 -3.61
C THR A 98 5.11 -7.14 -3.76
N ILE A 99 4.84 -5.89 -4.16
CA ILE A 99 3.47 -5.40 -4.37
C ILE A 99 2.81 -6.07 -5.58
N GLN A 100 3.57 -6.37 -6.64
CA GLN A 100 3.05 -7.13 -7.77
C GLN A 100 2.65 -8.55 -7.36
N ALA A 101 3.51 -9.26 -6.63
CA ALA A 101 3.21 -10.60 -6.13
C ALA A 101 2.01 -10.62 -5.18
N TRP A 102 1.85 -9.57 -4.36
CA TRP A 102 0.66 -9.37 -3.54
C TRP A 102 -0.60 -9.19 -4.40
N LEU A 103 -0.54 -8.37 -5.44
CA LEU A 103 -1.67 -8.19 -6.37
C LEU A 103 -2.02 -9.49 -7.08
N ASP A 104 -1.02 -10.24 -7.54
CA ASP A 104 -1.21 -11.50 -8.26
C ASP A 104 -1.86 -12.58 -7.39
N ARG A 105 -1.62 -12.56 -6.06
CA ARG A 105 -2.30 -13.45 -5.10
C ARG A 105 -3.78 -13.10 -4.90
N ILE A 106 -4.16 -11.84 -5.14
CA ILE A 106 -5.54 -11.38 -5.05
C ILE A 106 -6.24 -11.59 -6.39
N ASP A 107 -5.76 -10.93 -7.44
CA ASP A 107 -6.21 -11.03 -8.83
C ASP A 107 -5.18 -10.33 -9.73
N SER A 108 -4.49 -11.13 -10.56
CA SER A 108 -3.45 -10.66 -11.48
C SER A 108 -3.98 -9.85 -12.66
N GLN A 109 -5.29 -9.79 -12.88
CA GLN A 109 -5.90 -9.05 -13.98
C GLN A 109 -6.27 -7.62 -13.61
N LEU A 110 -6.14 -7.24 -12.33
CA LEU A 110 -6.55 -5.92 -11.88
C LEU A 110 -5.67 -4.82 -12.51
N PRO A 111 -6.29 -3.79 -13.10
CA PRO A 111 -5.55 -2.68 -13.67
C PRO A 111 -4.82 -1.90 -12.57
N ILE A 112 -3.62 -1.42 -12.90
CA ILE A 112 -2.75 -0.68 -11.98
C ILE A 112 -2.69 0.78 -12.39
N ASP A 113 -3.06 1.66 -11.47
CA ASP A 113 -2.93 3.11 -11.62
C ASP A 113 -1.69 3.59 -10.85
N LEU A 114 -0.67 4.03 -11.59
CA LEU A 114 0.54 4.63 -11.02
C LEU A 114 0.26 6.07 -10.59
N MET A 115 0.20 6.30 -9.29
CA MET A 115 -0.06 7.61 -8.71
C MET A 115 1.24 8.41 -8.62
N ARG A 116 1.17 9.71 -8.95
CA ARG A 116 2.34 10.59 -9.12
C ARG A 116 2.89 11.15 -7.82
#